data_AF-A0A4D7AN99-F1
#
_entry.id   AF-A0A4D7AN99-F1
#
_cell.length_a   1.000
_cell.length_b   1.000
_cell.length_c   1.000
_cell.angle_alpha   90.00
_cell.angle_beta   90.00
_cell.angle_gamma   90.00
#
_symmetry.space_group_name_H-M   'P 1'
#
loop_
_entity.id
_entity.type
_entity.pdbx_description
1 polymer ?
#
loop_
_entity_poly.entity_id
_entity_poly.type
_entity_poly.pdbx_seq_one_letter_code
_entity_poly.pdbx_strand_id
1 'polypeptide(L)'
;MDEKCILDPQRDCLGLQKANMLEKQMSEWREASRNTHKELFNRMRELEKAEAARNEQYDNIMEKLDRLISWQEAEQAKPKKRWEAIVDKSVWAVLAAVIAFVLARIGL
;
A
#
# COMPACT_ATOMS: atom_id res chain seq x y z
N MET A 1 1.33 63.08 -4.75
CA MET A 1 1.51 63.66 -3.42
C MET A 1 2.98 63.58 -3.10
N ASP A 2 3.62 64.73 -3.17
CA ASP A 2 4.93 65.14 -2.63
C ASP A 2 6.07 64.11 -2.57
N GLU A 3 6.87 64.07 -3.65
CA GLU A 3 8.13 63.32 -3.77
C GLU A 3 9.32 64.02 -3.09
N LYS A 4 9.12 64.65 -1.92
CA LYS A 4 10.22 65.30 -1.19
C LYS A 4 10.29 64.80 0.25
N CYS A 5 11.49 64.40 0.66
CA CYS A 5 11.79 64.00 2.02
C CYS A 5 11.56 65.17 2.98
N ILE A 6 10.78 64.93 4.05
CA ILE A 6 10.47 65.93 5.09
C ILE A 6 11.75 66.47 5.77
N LEU A 7 12.84 65.70 5.77
CA LEU A 7 14.11 66.06 6.42
C LEU A 7 15.12 66.82 5.53
N ASP A 8 15.08 66.69 4.21
CA ASP A 8 16.00 67.38 3.28
C ASP A 8 15.46 67.30 1.82
N PRO A 9 15.07 68.44 1.21
CA PRO A 9 14.50 68.49 -0.14
C PRO A 9 15.50 68.27 -1.30
N GLN A 10 16.82 68.26 -1.04
CA GLN A 10 17.85 68.09 -2.07
C GLN A 10 18.35 66.66 -2.24
N ARG A 11 17.94 65.74 -1.36
CA ARG A 11 18.38 64.34 -1.37
C ARG A 11 17.22 63.42 -1.71
N ASP A 12 17.42 62.56 -2.70
CA ASP A 12 16.45 61.51 -3.02
C ASP A 12 16.20 60.63 -1.80
N CYS A 13 14.93 60.36 -1.53
CA CYS A 13 14.50 59.54 -0.40
C CYS A 13 14.92 58.08 -0.59
N LEU A 14 16.11 57.71 -0.12
CA LEU A 14 16.62 56.34 -0.12
C LEU A 14 15.62 55.33 0.48
N GLY A 15 14.79 55.76 1.44
CA GLY A 15 13.74 54.92 2.03
C GLY A 15 12.60 54.59 1.08
N LEU A 16 12.23 55.51 0.19
CA LEU A 16 11.11 55.33 -0.75
C LEU A 16 11.50 54.39 -1.89
N GLN A 17 12.74 54.50 -2.39
CA GLN A 17 13.29 53.55 -3.36
C GLN A 17 13.36 52.12 -2.79
N LYS A 18 13.79 51.97 -1.54
CA LYS A 18 13.80 50.68 -0.84
C LYS A 18 12.39 50.13 -0.62
N ALA A 19 11.43 50.97 -0.23
CA ALA A 19 10.04 50.56 -0.06
C ALA A 19 9.41 50.07 -1.38
N ASN A 20 9.64 50.79 -2.48
CA ASN A 20 9.12 50.42 -3.80
C ASN A 20 9.77 49.12 -4.33
N MET A 21 11.07 48.93 -4.08
CA MET A 21 11.75 47.65 -4.36
C MET A 21 11.20 46.50 -3.52
N LEU A 22 10.93 46.74 -2.24
CA LEU A 22 10.36 45.75 -1.32
C LEU A 22 8.94 45.36 -1.75
N GLU A 23 8.13 46.32 -2.19
CA GLU A 23 6.77 46.08 -2.69
C GLU A 23 6.78 45.21 -3.95
N LYS A 24 7.70 45.46 -4.88
CA LYS A 24 7.92 44.59 -6.05
C LYS A 24 8.32 43.17 -5.64
N GLN A 25 9.35 43.02 -4.80
CA GLN A 25 9.79 41.70 -4.33
C GLN A 25 8.67 40.96 -3.57
N MET A 26 7.87 41.67 -2.78
CA MET A 26 6.73 41.10 -2.06
C MET A 26 5.66 40.60 -3.03
N SER A 27 5.38 41.35 -4.09
CA SER A 27 4.40 40.95 -5.11
C SER A 27 4.85 39.71 -5.89
N GLU A 28 6.10 39.68 -6.33
CA GLU A 28 6.73 38.53 -7.00
C GLU A 28 6.76 37.29 -6.09
N TRP A 29 7.18 37.46 -4.84
CA TRP A 29 7.20 36.37 -3.85
C TRP A 29 5.81 35.82 -3.58
N ARG A 30 4.80 36.69 -3.47
CA ARG A 30 3.41 36.29 -3.23
C ARG A 30 2.86 35.49 -4.41
N GLU A 31 3.18 35.90 -5.63
CA GLU A 31 2.74 35.20 -6.84
C GLU A 31 3.44 33.84 -6.99
N ALA A 32 4.76 33.79 -6.78
CA ALA A 32 5.53 32.55 -6.74
C ALA A 32 4.99 31.59 -5.69
N SER A 33 4.75 32.07 -4.46
CA SER A 33 4.22 31.25 -3.36
C SER A 33 2.82 30.71 -3.65
N ARG A 34 1.94 31.49 -4.29
CA ARG A 34 0.61 31.03 -4.73
C ARG A 34 0.70 29.93 -5.78
N ASN A 35 1.64 30.05 -6.72
CA ASN A 35 1.87 29.03 -7.74
C ASN A 35 2.43 27.74 -7.12
N THR A 36 3.40 27.84 -6.21
CA THR A 36 3.94 26.68 -5.49
C THR A 36 2.86 25.97 -4.67
N HIS A 37 2.01 26.73 -3.95
CA HIS A 37 0.90 26.13 -3.20
C HIS A 37 -0.11 25.43 -4.12
N LYS A 38 -0.45 26.02 -5.28
CA LYS A 38 -1.33 25.36 -6.25
C LYS A 38 -0.77 24.02 -6.72
N GLU A 39 0.52 23.96 -7.03
CA GLU A 39 1.15 22.72 -7.48
C GLU A 39 1.19 21.67 -6.36
N LEU A 40 1.51 22.08 -5.14
CA LEU A 40 1.48 21.20 -3.96
C LEU A 40 0.07 20.60 -3.77
N PHE A 41 -0.98 21.43 -3.79
CA PHE A 41 -2.36 20.97 -3.63
C PHE A 41 -2.80 20.05 -4.77
N ASN A 42 -2.38 20.32 -6.01
CA ASN A 42 -2.66 19.42 -7.13
C ASN A 42 -2.00 18.06 -6.92
N ARG A 43 -0.73 18.02 -6.48
CA ARG A 43 -0.03 16.76 -6.18
C ARG A 43 -0.68 16.00 -5.03
N MET A 44 -1.07 16.69 -3.95
CA MET A 44 -1.79 16.04 -2.84
C MET A 44 -3.13 15.47 -3.29
N ARG A 45 -3.89 16.20 -4.13
CA ARG A 45 -5.16 15.72 -4.68
C ARG A 45 -4.99 14.48 -5.56
N GLU A 46 -3.94 14.42 -6.36
CA GLU A 46 -3.64 13.23 -7.16
C GLU A 46 -3.24 12.03 -6.29
N LEU A 47 -2.47 12.26 -5.22
CA LEU A 47 -2.16 11.22 -4.24
C LEU A 47 -3.42 10.73 -3.50
N GLU A 48 -4.30 11.64 -3.08
CA GLU A 48 -5.55 11.31 -2.38
C GLU A 48 -6.50 10.49 -3.29
N LYS A 49 -6.60 10.84 -4.58
CA LYS A 49 -7.34 10.02 -5.56
C LYS A 49 -6.71 8.65 -5.76
N ALA A 50 -5.39 8.57 -5.85
CA ALA A 50 -4.68 7.31 -6.00
C ALA A 50 -4.86 6.42 -4.76
N GLU A 51 -4.90 7.01 -3.56
CA GLU A 51 -5.16 6.31 -2.31
C GLU A 51 -6.62 5.85 -2.19
N ALA A 52 -7.60 6.68 -2.61
CA ALA A 52 -9.00 6.29 -2.68
C ALA A 52 -9.22 5.10 -3.64
N ALA A 53 -8.60 5.13 -4.83
CA ALA A 53 -8.64 4.02 -5.77
C ALA A 53 -7.89 2.77 -5.24
N ARG A 54 -6.87 2.96 -4.40
CA ARG A 54 -6.14 1.88 -3.76
C ARG A 54 -6.99 1.18 -2.71
N ASN A 55 -7.75 1.90 -1.89
CA ASN A 55 -8.52 1.30 -0.78
C ASN A 55 -9.57 0.29 -1.28
N GLU A 56 -10.29 0.61 -2.37
CA GLU A 56 -11.22 -0.33 -3.01
C GLU A 56 -10.53 -1.57 -3.59
N GLN A 57 -9.29 -1.44 -4.05
CA GLN A 57 -8.53 -2.60 -4.54
C GLN A 57 -8.04 -3.49 -3.39
N TYR A 58 -7.74 -2.94 -2.21
CA TYR A 58 -7.32 -3.76 -1.06
C TYR A 58 -8.42 -4.70 -0.58
N ASP A 59 -9.67 -4.23 -0.51
CA ASP A 59 -10.79 -5.08 -0.10
C ASP A 59 -11.06 -6.21 -1.10
N ASN A 60 -11.00 -5.89 -2.41
CA ASN A 60 -11.12 -6.89 -3.48
C ASN A 60 -9.97 -7.91 -3.47
N ILE A 61 -8.75 -7.49 -3.12
CA ILE A 61 -7.60 -8.39 -3.01
C ILE A 61 -7.77 -9.31 -1.79
N MET A 62 -8.20 -8.77 -0.64
CA MET A 62 -8.41 -9.57 0.57
C MET A 62 -9.48 -10.65 0.34
N GLU A 63 -10.61 -10.31 -0.28
CA GLU A 63 -11.68 -11.27 -0.58
C GLU A 63 -11.19 -12.39 -1.52
N LYS A 64 -10.33 -12.06 -2.50
CA LYS A 64 -9.73 -13.05 -3.40
C LYS A 64 -8.76 -13.98 -2.67
N LEU A 65 -7.97 -13.48 -1.72
CA LEU A 65 -7.09 -14.31 -0.90
C LEU A 65 -7.88 -15.28 -0.02
N ASP A 66 -8.94 -14.83 0.65
CA ASP A 66 -9.78 -15.71 1.49
C ASP A 66 -10.49 -16.80 0.66
N ARG A 67 -10.96 -16.48 -0.55
CA ARG A 67 -11.49 -17.49 -1.47
C ARG A 67 -10.44 -18.51 -1.90
N LEU A 68 -9.20 -18.09 -2.13
CA LEU A 68 -8.12 -19.00 -2.51
C LEU A 68 -7.70 -19.91 -1.35
N ILE A 69 -7.59 -19.37 -0.13
CA ILE A 69 -7.26 -20.15 1.07
C ILE A 69 -8.36 -21.18 1.35
N SER A 70 -9.63 -20.77 1.34
CA SER A 70 -10.76 -21.69 1.55
C SER A 70 -10.85 -22.77 0.47
N TRP A 71 -10.57 -22.45 -0.80
CA TRP A 71 -10.51 -23.43 -1.87
C TRP A 71 -9.32 -24.40 -1.68
N GLN A 72 -8.14 -23.89 -1.32
CA GLN A 72 -6.97 -24.71 -1.03
C GLN A 72 -7.21 -25.66 0.15
N GLU A 73 -7.78 -25.18 1.24
CA GLU A 73 -8.11 -26.02 2.40
C GLU A 73 -9.15 -27.09 2.04
N ALA A 74 -10.20 -26.73 1.31
CA ALA A 74 -11.22 -27.67 0.87
C ALA A 74 -10.67 -28.76 -0.07
N GLU A 75 -9.76 -28.38 -0.97
CA GLU A 75 -9.18 -29.30 -1.95
C GLU A 75 -8.02 -30.10 -1.36
N GLN A 76 -7.33 -29.64 -0.32
CA GLN A 76 -6.25 -30.37 0.37
C GLN A 76 -6.80 -31.31 1.46
N ALA A 77 -7.98 -31.02 2.05
CA ALA A 77 -8.62 -31.88 3.03
C ALA A 77 -9.15 -33.21 2.44
N LYS A 78 -9.63 -33.20 1.18
CA LYS A 78 -10.12 -34.41 0.47
C LYS A 78 -9.00 -35.43 0.20
N PRO A 79 -7.84 -35.09 -0.39
CA PRO A 79 -6.77 -36.04 -0.69
C PRO A 79 -6.11 -36.54 0.58
N LYS A 80 -5.95 -35.70 1.62
CA LYS A 80 -5.34 -36.11 2.89
C LYS A 80 -6.13 -37.22 3.59
N LYS A 81 -7.46 -37.09 3.67
CA LYS A 81 -8.34 -38.13 4.23
C LYS A 81 -8.34 -39.43 3.43
N ARG A 82 -8.24 -39.34 2.10
CA ARG A 82 -8.16 -40.54 1.23
C ARG A 82 -6.81 -41.23 1.36
N TRP A 83 -5.73 -40.47 1.49
CA TRP A 83 -4.39 -41.00 1.69
C TRP A 83 -4.25 -41.74 3.03
N GLU A 84 -4.72 -41.15 4.13
CA GLU A 84 -4.69 -41.79 5.45
C GLU A 84 -5.47 -43.12 5.46
N ALA A 85 -6.64 -43.18 4.82
CA ALA A 85 -7.43 -44.41 4.71
C ALA A 85 -6.78 -45.49 3.82
N ILE A 86 -6.03 -45.10 2.79
CA ILE A 86 -5.27 -46.04 1.93
C ILE A 86 -4.09 -46.61 2.71
N VAL A 87 -3.34 -45.75 3.43
CA VAL A 87 -2.22 -46.18 4.27
C VAL A 87 -2.69 -47.16 5.33
N ASP A 88 -3.76 -46.84 6.07
CA ASP A 88 -4.28 -47.72 7.12
C ASP A 88 -4.69 -49.11 6.59
N LYS A 89 -5.42 -49.16 5.47
CA LYS A 89 -5.80 -50.43 4.82
C LYS A 89 -4.59 -51.22 4.35
N SER A 90 -3.56 -50.54 3.81
CA SER A 90 -2.34 -51.20 3.34
C SER A 90 -1.55 -51.83 4.49
N VAL A 91 -1.48 -51.14 5.64
CA VAL A 91 -0.78 -51.64 6.84
C VAL A 91 -1.49 -52.88 7.39
N TRP A 92 -2.82 -52.85 7.51
CA TRP A 92 -3.60 -54.00 7.94
C TRP A 92 -3.47 -55.20 6.99
N ALA A 93 -3.49 -54.95 5.67
CA ALA A 93 -3.33 -56.01 4.67
C ALA A 93 -1.96 -56.68 4.78
N VAL A 94 -0.88 -55.91 4.98
CA VAL A 94 0.47 -56.44 5.16
C VAL A 94 0.57 -57.23 6.48
N LEU A 95 0.02 -56.72 7.58
CA LEU A 95 -0.03 -57.43 8.86
C LEU A 95 -0.77 -58.77 8.74
N ALA A 96 -1.95 -58.78 8.11
CA ALA A 96 -2.71 -59.99 7.88
C ALA A 96 -1.95 -60.98 6.99
N ALA A 97 -1.28 -60.51 5.94
CA ALA A 97 -0.45 -61.34 5.07
C ALA A 97 0.73 -61.97 5.82
N VAL A 98 1.41 -61.21 6.70
CA VAL A 98 2.51 -61.73 7.52
C VAL A 98 2.00 -62.78 8.50
N ILE A 99 0.88 -62.54 9.19
CA ILE A 99 0.29 -63.52 10.12
C ILE A 99 -0.12 -64.79 9.38
N ALA A 100 -0.81 -64.66 8.24
CA ALA A 100 -1.20 -65.79 7.41
C ALA A 100 0.01 -66.60 6.92
N PHE A 101 1.09 -65.91 6.52
CA PHE A 101 2.33 -66.57 6.09
C PHE A 101 3.00 -67.34 7.23
N VAL A 102 3.07 -66.75 8.43
CA VAL A 102 3.66 -67.40 9.62
C VAL A 102 2.82 -68.62 10.04
N LEU A 103 1.49 -68.50 10.07
CA LEU A 103 0.60 -69.61 10.39
C LEU A 103 0.72 -70.75 9.37
N ALA A 104 0.73 -70.43 8.07
CA ALA A 104 0.93 -71.42 7.01
C ALA A 104 2.30 -72.13 7.10
N ARG A 105 3.32 -71.49 7.68
CA ARG A 105 4.65 -72.09 7.86
C ARG A 105 4.76 -72.97 9.10
N ILE A 106 3.96 -72.70 10.13
CA ILE A 106 3.96 -73.46 11.40
C ILE A 106 3.07 -74.72 11.31
N GLY A 107 2.30 -74.88 10.23
CA GLY A 107 1.61 -76.15 9.93
C GLY A 107 0.29 -76.34 10.67
N LEU A 108 -0.45 -75.25 10.90
CA LEU A 108 -1.85 -75.24 11.33
C LEU A 108 -2.74 -74.91 10.13
#